data_AF-A0A6G6K2T6-F1
#
_entry.id   AF-A0A6G6K2T6-F1
#
_cell.length_a   1.000
_cell.length_b   1.000
_cell.length_c   1.000
_cell.angle_alpha   90.00
_cell.angle_beta   90.00
_cell.angle_gamma   90.00
#
_symmetry.space_group_name_H-M   'P 1'
#
loop_
_entity.id
_entity.type
_entity.pdbx_description
1 polymer ?
#
loop_
_entity_poly.entity_id
_entity_poly.type
_entity_poly.pdbx_seq_one_letter_code
_entity_poly.pdbx_strand_id
1 'polypeptide(L)'
;MNPEIIPMPPAAQDTCGRKNHGCPEDDRLLEAWVRKVNSRWLVHSGLQHRANAYLDHLAATDHTRLIDSLRIVRELVRTLGPVEDPKPRFYAGLFSLATDEEAKRYLHDHLFTLSLIPVGAHLEHPSSDVPEVCTQVRRLREDIHKCILAVQAAA
;
A
#
# COMPACT_ATOMS: atom_id res chain seq x y z
N MET A 1 8.94 -46.55 -26.88
CA MET A 1 7.77 -45.82 -26.33
C MET A 1 8.32 -44.72 -25.46
N ASN A 2 8.20 -43.47 -25.90
CA ASN A 2 8.75 -42.29 -25.22
C ASN A 2 7.54 -41.45 -24.77
N PRO A 3 7.36 -41.13 -23.49
CA PRO A 3 6.19 -40.38 -23.05
C PRO A 3 6.30 -38.94 -23.54
N GLU A 4 5.27 -38.48 -24.27
CA GLU A 4 5.15 -37.10 -24.73
C GLU A 4 5.11 -36.17 -23.51
N ILE A 5 6.16 -35.36 -23.37
CA ILE A 5 6.20 -34.26 -22.41
C ILE A 5 5.25 -33.18 -22.94
N ILE A 6 4.08 -33.07 -22.32
CA ILE A 6 3.13 -31.99 -22.58
C ILE A 6 3.81 -30.68 -22.18
N PRO A 7 4.01 -29.71 -23.10
CA PRO A 7 4.57 -28.42 -22.73
C PRO A 7 3.57 -27.68 -21.86
N MET A 8 3.99 -27.34 -20.62
CA MET A 8 3.28 -26.37 -19.80
C MET A 8 3.04 -25.07 -20.61
N PRO A 9 1.86 -24.46 -20.53
CA PRO A 9 1.67 -23.13 -21.08
C PRO A 9 2.69 -22.18 -20.42
N PRO A 10 3.26 -21.20 -21.17
CA PRO A 10 4.18 -20.25 -20.59
C PRO A 10 3.47 -19.57 -19.41
N ALA A 11 4.08 -19.65 -18.22
CA ALA A 11 3.66 -18.91 -17.05
C ALA A 11 3.37 -17.48 -17.51
N ALA A 12 2.15 -17.01 -17.23
CA ALA A 12 1.70 -15.68 -17.60
C ALA A 12 2.82 -14.70 -17.27
N GLN A 13 3.45 -14.16 -18.31
CA GLN A 13 4.41 -13.09 -18.20
C GLN A 13 3.60 -11.88 -17.74
N ASP A 14 3.44 -11.76 -16.42
CA ASP A 14 2.91 -10.57 -15.79
C ASP A 14 3.81 -9.44 -16.26
N THR A 15 3.24 -8.58 -17.11
CA THR A 15 3.94 -7.50 -17.80
C THR A 15 4.47 -6.50 -16.76
N CYS A 16 5.67 -6.78 -16.26
CA CYS A 16 6.55 -5.82 -15.63
C CYS A 16 6.87 -4.76 -16.69
N GLY A 17 6.12 -3.65 -16.69
CA GLY A 17 6.25 -2.63 -17.74
C GLY A 17 5.12 -1.61 -17.86
N ARG A 18 3.97 -1.75 -17.18
CA ARG A 18 2.99 -0.66 -17.10
C ARG A 18 3.36 0.27 -15.96
N LYS A 19 4.04 1.36 -16.29
CA LYS A 19 4.49 2.44 -15.38
C LYS A 19 3.42 2.99 -14.42
N ASN A 20 2.15 2.68 -14.63
CA ASN A 20 1.04 3.18 -13.81
C ASN A 20 0.20 2.08 -13.13
N HIS A 21 0.51 0.79 -13.27
CA HIS A 21 -0.33 -0.33 -12.76
C HIS A 21 -1.84 -0.24 -13.12
N GLY A 22 -2.22 0.54 -14.14
CA GLY A 22 -3.62 0.83 -14.48
C GLY A 22 -4.33 1.76 -13.48
N CYS A 23 -3.59 2.57 -12.72
CA CYS A 23 -4.11 3.57 -11.79
C CYS A 23 -4.84 4.70 -12.56
N PRO A 24 -6.07 5.05 -12.17
CA PRO A 24 -6.84 6.09 -12.82
C PRO A 24 -6.37 7.50 -12.41
N GLU A 25 -6.49 8.46 -13.34
CA GLU A 25 -6.28 9.90 -13.06
C GLU A 25 -7.51 10.52 -12.38
N ASP A 26 -8.71 9.98 -12.61
CA ASP A 26 -9.95 10.45 -11.97
C ASP A 26 -10.08 9.89 -10.55
N ASP A 27 -10.18 10.80 -9.58
CA ASP A 27 -10.32 10.48 -8.17
C ASP A 27 -11.56 9.63 -7.86
N ARG A 28 -12.63 9.76 -8.66
CA ARG A 28 -13.87 8.96 -8.52
C ARG A 28 -13.65 7.47 -8.75
N LEU A 29 -12.58 7.11 -9.45
CA LEU A 29 -12.25 5.72 -9.78
C LEU A 29 -11.19 5.13 -8.84
N LEU A 30 -10.57 5.94 -7.98
CA LEU A 30 -9.47 5.50 -7.14
C LEU A 30 -9.89 4.43 -6.14
N GLU A 31 -11.07 4.57 -5.52
CA GLU A 31 -11.52 3.59 -4.53
C GLU A 31 -11.71 2.20 -5.17
N ALA A 32 -12.40 2.14 -6.31
CA ALA A 32 -12.60 0.90 -7.06
C ALA A 32 -11.26 0.30 -7.51
N TRP A 33 -10.31 1.13 -7.94
CA TRP A 33 -8.96 0.69 -8.30
C TRP A 33 -8.19 0.15 -7.08
N VAL A 34 -8.20 0.86 -5.94
CA VAL A 34 -7.54 0.43 -4.70
C VAL A 34 -8.13 -0.90 -4.20
N ARG A 35 -9.46 -1.05 -4.18
CA ARG A 35 -10.12 -2.32 -3.81
C ARG A 35 -9.73 -3.45 -4.77
N LYS A 36 -9.67 -3.17 -6.08
CA LYS A 36 -9.22 -4.14 -7.08
C LYS A 36 -7.77 -4.55 -6.86
N VAL A 37 -6.85 -3.61 -6.63
CA VAL A 37 -5.44 -3.93 -6.35
C VAL A 37 -5.31 -4.74 -5.06
N ASN A 38 -5.95 -4.29 -3.98
CA ASN A 38 -5.98 -4.99 -2.71
C ASN A 38 -6.54 -6.42 -2.86
N SER A 39 -7.54 -6.62 -3.74
CA SER A 39 -8.14 -7.94 -3.99
C SER A 39 -7.20 -8.97 -4.61
N ARG A 40 -6.15 -8.53 -5.29
CA ARG A 40 -5.24 -9.40 -6.04
C ARG A 40 -4.10 -9.97 -5.19
N TRP A 41 -3.85 -9.40 -4.01
CA TRP A 41 -2.72 -9.82 -3.19
C TRP A 41 -3.16 -10.73 -2.06
N LEU A 42 -2.58 -11.93 -2.03
CA LEU A 42 -2.54 -12.74 -0.82
C LEU A 42 -1.53 -12.10 0.14
N VAL A 43 -2.03 -11.49 1.19
CA VAL A 43 -1.25 -10.85 2.25
C VAL A 43 -1.47 -11.59 3.56
N HIS A 44 -0.39 -11.77 4.32
CA HIS A 44 -0.42 -12.48 5.60
C HIS A 44 -1.40 -11.80 6.58
N SER A 45 -2.02 -12.62 7.44
CA SER A 45 -2.83 -12.18 8.59
C SER A 45 -4.04 -11.30 8.25
N GLY A 46 -4.56 -11.36 7.02
CA GLY A 46 -5.83 -10.70 6.66
C GLY A 46 -5.75 -9.18 6.48
N LEU A 47 -4.55 -8.61 6.28
CA LEU A 47 -4.36 -7.16 6.06
C LEU A 47 -5.27 -6.61 4.94
N GLN A 48 -5.50 -7.40 3.90
CA GLN A 48 -6.44 -7.08 2.82
C GLN A 48 -7.85 -6.81 3.33
N HIS A 49 -8.36 -7.68 4.21
CA HIS A 49 -9.70 -7.52 4.77
C HIS A 49 -9.78 -6.28 5.66
N ARG A 50 -8.75 -6.04 6.48
CA ARG A 50 -8.66 -4.86 7.35
C ARG A 50 -8.56 -3.56 6.54
N ALA A 51 -7.84 -3.56 5.42
CA ALA A 51 -7.79 -2.43 4.49
C ALA A 51 -9.16 -2.13 3.88
N ASN A 52 -9.92 -3.15 3.47
CA ASN A 52 -11.29 -2.94 2.99
C ASN A 52 -12.20 -2.39 4.10
N ALA A 53 -12.11 -2.93 5.32
CA ALA A 53 -12.88 -2.43 6.46
C ALA A 53 -12.53 -0.97 6.81
N TYR A 54 -11.26 -0.59 6.67
CA TYR A 54 -10.82 0.80 6.84
C TYR A 54 -11.37 1.72 5.75
N LEU A 55 -11.37 1.29 4.49
CA LEU A 55 -12.01 2.03 3.39
C LEU A 55 -13.51 2.23 3.64
N ASP A 56 -14.21 1.17 4.05
CA ASP A 56 -15.64 1.24 4.38
C ASP A 56 -15.89 2.21 5.56
N HIS A 57 -15.00 2.19 6.55
CA HIS A 57 -15.05 3.11 7.68
C HIS A 57 -14.89 4.57 7.23
N LEU A 58 -13.86 4.88 6.43
CA LEU A 58 -13.64 6.25 5.94
C LEU A 58 -14.78 6.73 5.05
N ALA A 59 -15.31 5.87 4.18
CA ALA A 59 -16.46 6.21 3.35
C ALA A 59 -17.69 6.62 4.18
N ALA A 60 -17.83 6.05 5.38
CA ALA A 60 -18.93 6.36 6.30
C ALA A 60 -18.65 7.56 7.22
N THR A 61 -17.40 7.84 7.58
CA THR A 61 -17.06 8.83 8.61
C THR A 61 -16.42 10.11 8.08
N ASP A 62 -15.55 10.00 7.07
CA ASP A 62 -14.77 11.12 6.54
C ASP A 62 -14.38 10.86 5.08
N HIS A 63 -15.24 11.31 4.18
CA HIS A 63 -15.03 11.13 2.74
C HIS A 63 -13.85 11.94 2.20
N THR A 64 -13.52 13.09 2.79
CA THR A 64 -12.37 13.89 2.37
C THR A 64 -11.08 13.13 2.66
N ARG A 65 -10.95 12.59 3.89
CA ARG A 65 -9.79 11.77 4.27
C ARG A 65 -9.69 10.47 3.47
N LEU A 66 -10.82 9.90 3.04
CA LEU A 66 -10.82 8.79 2.08
C LEU A 66 -10.12 9.19 0.77
N ILE A 67 -10.56 10.28 0.14
CA ILE A 67 -10.00 10.74 -1.14
C ILE A 67 -8.50 11.06 -1.00
N ASP A 68 -8.11 11.74 0.07
CA ASP A 68 -6.69 12.06 0.31
C ASP A 68 -5.85 10.80 0.52
N SER A 69 -6.34 9.82 1.28
CA SER A 69 -5.67 8.53 1.45
C SER A 69 -5.49 7.80 0.11
N LEU A 70 -6.51 7.82 -0.73
CA LEU A 70 -6.48 7.20 -2.06
C LEU A 70 -5.49 7.92 -3.02
N ARG A 71 -5.43 9.25 -2.96
CA ARG A 71 -4.45 10.06 -3.72
C ARG A 71 -3.03 9.76 -3.28
N ILE A 72 -2.77 9.66 -1.98
CA ILE A 72 -1.46 9.28 -1.44
C ILE A 72 -1.04 7.89 -1.95
N VAL A 73 -1.95 6.91 -1.95
CA VAL A 73 -1.68 5.58 -2.52
C VAL A 73 -1.31 5.68 -4.00
N ARG A 74 -2.04 6.46 -4.80
CA ARG A 74 -1.72 6.68 -6.21
C ARG A 74 -0.29 7.20 -6.38
N GLU A 75 0.07 8.28 -5.69
CA GLU A 75 1.38 8.91 -5.86
C GLU A 75 2.53 7.98 -5.43
N LEU A 76 2.37 7.26 -4.32
CA LEU A 76 3.37 6.31 -3.83
C LEU A 76 3.53 5.08 -4.74
N VAL A 77 2.45 4.63 -5.39
CA VAL A 77 2.51 3.51 -6.34
C VAL A 77 3.05 3.96 -7.71
N ARG A 78 2.82 5.21 -8.14
CA ARG A 78 3.36 5.75 -9.40
C ARG A 78 4.87 5.96 -9.36
N THR A 79 5.41 6.23 -8.18
CA THR A 79 6.85 6.46 -7.97
C THR A 79 7.64 5.17 -7.72
N LEU A 80 6.97 4.02 -7.74
CA LEU A 80 7.57 2.71 -7.49
C LEU A 80 8.58 2.33 -8.58
N GLY A 81 9.77 1.90 -8.16
CA GLY A 81 10.74 1.30 -9.06
C GLY A 81 10.24 -0.02 -9.66
N PRO A 82 10.72 -0.44 -10.84
CA PRO A 82 10.23 -1.63 -11.55
C PRO A 82 10.45 -2.96 -10.81
N VAL A 83 11.30 -3.00 -9.78
CA VAL A 83 11.65 -4.21 -9.01
C VAL A 83 11.25 -4.08 -7.54
N GLU A 84 10.67 -2.96 -7.13
CA GLU A 84 10.27 -2.76 -5.73
C GLU A 84 8.93 -3.45 -5.45
N ASP A 85 8.77 -3.99 -4.24
CA ASP A 85 7.48 -4.53 -3.79
C ASP A 85 6.46 -3.37 -3.65
N PRO A 86 5.31 -3.42 -4.34
CA PRO A 86 4.28 -2.38 -4.22
C PRO A 86 3.54 -2.40 -2.87
N LYS A 87 3.53 -3.53 -2.13
CA LYS A 87 2.70 -3.70 -0.94
C LYS A 87 3.03 -2.72 0.20
N PRO A 88 4.30 -2.52 0.60
CA PRO A 88 4.65 -1.60 1.68
C PRO A 88 4.13 -0.19 1.44
N ARG A 89 4.37 0.35 0.23
CA ARG A 89 3.95 1.70 -0.16
C ARG A 89 2.43 1.82 -0.29
N PHE A 90 1.78 0.80 -0.83
CA PHE A 90 0.32 0.76 -0.95
C PHE A 90 -0.36 0.81 0.43
N TYR A 91 -0.01 -0.10 1.35
CA TYR A 91 -0.67 -0.12 2.67
C TYR A 91 -0.26 1.07 3.53
N ALA A 92 1.01 1.49 3.48
CA ALA A 92 1.43 2.66 4.22
C ALA A 92 0.77 3.95 3.70
N GLY A 93 0.58 4.08 2.37
CA GLY A 93 -0.18 5.18 1.78
C GLY A 93 -1.64 5.17 2.22
N LEU A 94 -2.28 4.00 2.21
CA LEU A 94 -3.69 3.86 2.60
C LEU A 94 -3.93 4.25 4.06
N PHE A 95 -3.06 3.81 4.96
CA PHE A 95 -3.18 4.08 6.40
C PHE A 95 -2.40 5.32 6.86
N SER A 96 -1.85 6.11 5.93
CA SER A 96 -0.99 7.25 6.25
C SER A 96 -1.69 8.33 7.09
N LEU A 97 -3.01 8.45 6.95
CA LEU A 97 -3.86 9.41 7.66
C LEU A 97 -4.67 8.78 8.80
N ALA A 98 -4.37 7.53 9.17
CA ALA A 98 -5.06 6.83 10.24
C ALA A 98 -4.78 7.47 11.61
N THR A 99 -5.80 7.54 12.46
CA THR A 99 -5.66 7.91 13.88
C THR A 99 -5.03 6.78 14.70
N ASP A 100 -4.62 7.05 15.93
CA ASP A 100 -4.13 6.03 16.87
C ASP A 100 -5.14 4.88 17.06
N GLU A 101 -6.41 5.22 17.18
CA GLU A 101 -7.51 4.29 17.41
C GLU A 101 -7.76 3.42 16.17
N GLU A 102 -7.71 4.02 14.98
CA GLU A 102 -7.81 3.31 13.72
C GLU A 102 -6.59 2.40 13.49
N ALA A 103 -5.38 2.88 13.78
CA ALA A 103 -4.16 2.10 13.69
C ALA A 103 -4.19 0.89 14.62
N LYS A 104 -4.62 1.05 15.88
CA LYS A 104 -4.84 -0.07 16.80
C LYS A 104 -5.89 -1.04 16.27
N ARG A 105 -7.00 -0.53 15.72
CA ARG A 105 -8.10 -1.36 15.25
C ARG A 105 -7.75 -2.17 14.00
N TYR A 106 -7.13 -1.54 13.01
CA TYR A 106 -6.92 -2.10 11.68
C TYR A 106 -5.50 -2.61 11.43
N LEU A 107 -4.52 -2.23 12.25
CA LEU A 107 -3.11 -2.57 12.03
C LEU A 107 -2.38 -3.18 13.23
N HIS A 108 -3.05 -3.55 14.34
CA HIS A 108 -2.38 -4.06 15.55
C HIS A 108 -1.37 -5.20 15.31
N ASP A 109 -1.66 -6.13 14.39
CA ASP A 109 -0.77 -7.26 14.05
C ASP A 109 0.21 -6.95 12.90
N HIS A 110 0.19 -5.73 12.38
CA HIS A 110 0.91 -5.31 11.17
C HIS A 110 1.99 -4.29 11.50
N LEU A 111 2.91 -4.68 12.40
CA LEU A 111 3.98 -3.83 12.93
C LEU A 111 4.84 -3.15 11.85
N PHE A 112 5.10 -3.85 10.73
CA PHE A 112 5.82 -3.24 9.62
C PHE A 112 5.05 -2.06 9.02
N THR A 113 3.77 -2.24 8.66
CA THR A 113 2.94 -1.15 8.12
C THR A 113 2.75 -0.02 9.14
N LEU A 114 2.53 -0.36 10.41
CA LEU A 114 2.47 0.63 11.50
C LEU A 114 3.74 1.47 11.57
N SER A 115 4.90 0.82 11.48
CA SER A 115 6.17 1.53 11.51
C SER A 115 6.37 2.46 10.31
N LEU A 116 5.63 2.33 9.21
CA LEU A 116 5.80 3.19 8.04
C LEU A 116 4.92 4.45 8.09
N ILE A 117 3.87 4.46 8.91
CA ILE A 117 2.90 5.56 8.96
C ILE A 117 3.17 6.52 10.13
N PRO A 118 2.74 7.78 10.06
CA PRO A 118 3.06 8.80 11.07
C PRO A 118 2.75 8.38 12.51
N VAL A 119 1.58 7.78 12.73
CA VAL A 119 1.12 7.38 14.06
C VAL A 119 1.97 6.27 14.69
N GLY A 120 2.56 5.38 13.88
CA GLY A 120 3.46 4.33 14.35
C GLY A 120 4.95 4.64 14.13
N ALA A 121 5.32 5.87 13.75
CA ALA A 121 6.71 6.21 13.44
C ALA A 121 7.67 6.05 14.65
N HIS A 122 7.13 6.14 15.87
CA HIS A 122 7.84 5.93 17.13
C HIS A 122 8.02 4.45 17.48
N LEU A 123 7.31 3.54 16.81
CA LEU A 123 7.45 2.11 17.03
C LEU A 123 8.75 1.62 16.40
N GLU A 124 9.56 0.90 17.19
CA GLU A 124 10.74 0.23 16.69
C GLU A 124 10.31 -0.89 15.72
N HIS A 125 10.94 -0.91 14.55
CA HIS A 125 10.71 -1.99 13.62
C HIS A 125 11.34 -3.27 14.19
N PRO A 126 10.64 -4.43 14.18
CA PRO A 126 11.17 -5.69 14.73
C PRO A 126 12.47 -6.19 14.05
N SER A 127 12.89 -5.56 12.96
CA SER A 127 14.17 -5.80 12.28
C SER A 127 15.15 -4.62 12.39
N SER A 128 15.10 -3.88 13.51
CA SER A 128 15.98 -2.74 13.83
C SER A 128 17.47 -3.07 13.67
N ASP A 129 17.83 -4.34 13.85
CA ASP A 129 19.21 -4.84 13.77
C ASP A 129 19.75 -5.02 12.35
N VAL A 130 18.92 -4.79 11.31
CA VAL A 130 19.34 -4.88 9.89
C VAL A 130 19.44 -3.47 9.29
N PRO A 131 20.65 -2.92 9.10
CA PRO A 131 20.84 -1.53 8.64
C PRO A 131 20.16 -1.19 7.31
N GLU A 132 20.10 -2.14 6.38
CA GLU A 132 19.45 -1.99 5.10
C GLU A 132 17.93 -1.81 5.26
N VAL A 133 17.31 -2.58 6.15
CA VAL A 133 15.87 -2.50 6.44
C VAL A 133 15.55 -1.16 7.10
N CYS A 134 16.37 -0.72 8.06
CA CYS A 134 16.22 0.60 8.69
C CYS A 134 16.35 1.75 7.68
N THR A 135 17.30 1.64 6.75
CA THR A 135 17.47 2.63 5.67
C THR A 135 16.25 2.66 4.75
N GLN A 136 15.72 1.49 4.38
CA GLN A 136 14.53 1.38 3.55
C GLN A 136 13.29 1.96 4.25
N VAL A 137 13.05 1.58 5.52
CA VAL A 137 11.94 2.10 6.33
C VAL A 137 12.01 3.62 6.44
N ARG A 138 13.20 4.19 6.72
CA ARG A 138 13.38 5.65 6.80
C ARG A 138 13.05 6.34 5.47
N ARG A 139 13.56 5.82 4.34
CA ARG A 139 13.25 6.37 3.01
C ARG A 139 11.75 6.33 2.72
N LEU A 140 11.10 5.21 2.99
CA LEU A 140 9.65 5.08 2.79
C LEU A 140 8.87 6.08 3.66
N ARG A 141 9.24 6.26 4.93
CA ARG A 141 8.63 7.27 5.82
C ARG A 141 8.76 8.68 5.25
N GLU A 142 9.94 9.03 4.75
CA GLU A 142 10.19 10.34 4.13
C GLU A 142 9.33 10.55 2.87
N ASP A 143 9.22 9.53 2.02
CA ASP A 143 8.41 9.58 0.80
C ASP A 143 6.92 9.72 1.12
N ILE A 144 6.42 8.97 2.11
CA ILE A 144 5.04 9.06 2.61
C ILE A 144 4.78 10.46 3.15
N HIS A 145 5.67 10.99 3.98
CA HIS A 145 5.52 12.33 4.54
C HIS A 145 5.45 13.42 3.46
N LYS A 146 6.33 13.35 2.46
CA LYS A 146 6.30 14.27 1.30
C LYS A 146 5.00 14.15 0.52
N CYS A 147 4.50 12.93 0.28
CA CYS A 147 3.22 12.73 -0.40
C CYS A 147 2.04 13.30 0.39
N ILE A 148 1.99 13.09 1.72
CA ILE A 148 0.95 13.65 2.57
C ILE A 148 0.91 15.18 2.42
N LEU A 149 2.07 15.85 2.56
CA LEU A 149 2.16 17.30 2.43
C LEU A 149 1.75 17.79 1.03
N ALA A 150 2.16 17.08 -0.02
CA ALA A 150 1.81 17.44 -1.39
C ALA A 150 0.31 17.32 -1.67
N VAL A 151 -0.34 16.25 -1.18
CA VAL A 151 -1.79 16.04 -1.35
C VAL A 151 -2.58 17.06 -0.54
N GLN A 152 -2.19 17.31 0.71
CA GLN A 152 -2.86 18.29 1.58
C GLN A 152 -2.70 19.73 1.09
N ALA A 153 -1.59 20.07 0.42
CA ALA A 153 -1.38 21.38 -0.18
C ALA A 153 -2.17 21.60 -1.50
N ALA A 154 -2.66 20.53 -2.11
CA ALA A 154 -3.42 20.56 -3.36
C ALA A 154 -4.95 20.49 -3.16
N ALA A 155 -5.41 20.32 -1.92
CA ALA A 155 -6.82 20.29 -1.51
C ALA A 155 -7.31 21.67 -1.08
#